data_AF-A0AAP5IHQ7-F1
#
_entry.id   AF-A0AAP5IHQ7-F1
#
_cell.length_a   1.000
_cell.length_b   1.000
_cell.length_c   1.000
_cell.angle_alpha   90.00
_cell.angle_beta   90.00
_cell.angle_gamma   90.00
#
_symmetry.space_group_name_H-M   'P 1'
#
loop_
_entity.id
_entity.type
_entity.pdbx_description
1 polymer ?
#
loop_
_entity_poly.entity_id
_entity_poly.type
_entity_poly.pdbx_seq_one_letter_code
_entity_poly.pdbx_strand_id
1 'polypeptide(L)'
;MNITPRPPTASQKVFQQLIHEKSSNFVGREFVFTAITDFLNDQLCGYFTIVGTPGSGKSAILAKYVMENPAVVYYSTEIEGKNSAREFLVTVCTQLMGGMGDTNVSLPDNATEGSWFFSLLLQKVSDLLEPQQRLIIVIDGCDRIDLNEQAPDSNLFYLPRYLPERVYFLLTRRPFLSEKSGLLIETPAEIFDLDAYLQQNQEDVQTYIQQYISATPSFFNNAGWINNHSISKQQFCEELTVRSENNFMYLSHILKAISQGFYPEPFQFEPLPPGLEKYYNDHYQRINGKNLSSVALAVLKCLTQLVEPLSAESIAQIIDEDEYEVEKVLENWLEFLHQQIRAEETLYNFYHTSFQKWLARLKDF
;
A
#
# COMPACT_ATOMS: atom_id res chain seq x y z
N MET A 1 -6.56 -33.99 -4.75
CA MET A 1 -7.79 -33.70 -3.98
C MET A 1 -8.17 -32.26 -4.26
N ASN A 2 -9.43 -31.95 -4.56
CA ASN A 2 -9.85 -30.55 -4.69
C ASN A 2 -9.73 -29.88 -3.32
N ILE A 3 -8.90 -28.84 -3.24
CA ILE A 3 -8.79 -27.96 -2.07
C ILE A 3 -10.11 -27.19 -1.99
N THR A 4 -11.11 -27.76 -1.33
CA THR A 4 -12.37 -27.06 -1.07
C THR A 4 -12.22 -26.19 0.18
N PRO A 5 -12.56 -24.90 0.13
CA PRO A 5 -12.44 -24.03 1.29
C PRO A 5 -13.44 -24.44 2.37
N ARG A 6 -12.94 -24.69 3.58
CA ARG A 6 -13.71 -24.90 4.82
C ARG A 6 -14.24 -23.56 5.36
N PRO A 7 -15.26 -23.57 6.24
CA PRO A 7 -15.82 -22.34 6.83
C PRO A 7 -14.73 -21.51 7.55
N PRO A 8 -14.75 -20.18 7.41
CA PRO A 8 -13.66 -19.33 7.85
C PRO A 8 -13.52 -19.25 9.38
N THR A 9 -12.28 -19.37 9.87
CA THR A 9 -11.85 -19.01 11.22
C THR A 9 -12.08 -17.51 11.50
N ALA A 10 -12.06 -17.08 12.77
CA ALA A 10 -12.26 -15.67 13.13
C ALA A 10 -11.24 -14.73 12.45
N SER A 11 -9.97 -15.13 12.32
CA SER A 11 -8.95 -14.38 11.58
C SER A 11 -9.29 -14.28 10.09
N GLN A 12 -9.79 -15.36 9.47
CA GLN A 12 -10.26 -15.34 8.09
C GLN A 12 -11.46 -14.40 7.89
N LYS A 13 -12.35 -14.25 8.88
CA LYS A 13 -13.47 -13.29 8.81
C LYS A 13 -13.01 -11.83 8.78
N VAL A 14 -12.01 -11.46 9.59
CA VAL A 14 -11.50 -10.08 9.58
C VAL A 14 -10.83 -9.76 8.25
N PHE A 15 -10.06 -10.70 7.69
CA PHE A 15 -9.51 -10.56 6.34
C PHE A 15 -10.58 -10.42 5.26
N GLN A 16 -11.67 -11.21 5.33
CA GLN A 16 -12.79 -11.10 4.38
C GLN A 16 -13.48 -9.74 4.44
N GLN A 17 -13.67 -9.19 5.64
CA GLN A 17 -14.22 -7.85 5.82
C GLN A 17 -13.29 -6.80 5.19
N LEU A 18 -11.99 -6.88 5.46
CA LEU A 18 -11.00 -5.97 4.88
C LEU A 18 -10.99 -6.05 3.35
N ILE A 19 -11.00 -7.27 2.78
CA ILE A 19 -11.05 -7.49 1.33
C ILE A 19 -12.29 -6.79 0.76
N HIS A 20 -13.47 -7.02 1.34
CA HIS A 20 -14.72 -6.43 0.86
C HIS A 20 -14.71 -4.90 0.94
N GLU A 21 -14.20 -4.34 2.03
CA GLU A 21 -14.08 -2.89 2.22
C GLU A 21 -13.13 -2.27 1.18
N LYS A 22 -11.96 -2.89 0.96
CA LYS A 22 -10.91 -2.37 0.06
C LYS A 22 -11.24 -2.58 -1.42
N SER A 23 -12.00 -3.62 -1.77
CA SER A 23 -12.44 -3.87 -3.15
C SER A 23 -13.75 -3.17 -3.50
N SER A 24 -14.38 -2.47 -2.54
CA SER A 24 -15.64 -1.75 -2.78
C SER A 24 -15.42 -0.61 -3.76
N ASN A 25 -16.26 -0.54 -4.80
CA ASN A 25 -16.16 0.45 -5.87
C ASN A 25 -14.79 0.45 -6.59
N PHE A 26 -14.10 -0.69 -6.61
CA PHE A 26 -12.82 -0.84 -7.33
C PHE A 26 -13.01 -0.64 -8.84
N VAL A 27 -12.06 0.05 -9.47
CA VAL A 27 -12.06 0.29 -10.92
C VAL A 27 -10.66 0.15 -11.51
N GLY A 28 -10.61 -0.22 -12.80
CA GLY A 28 -9.40 -0.13 -13.60
C GLY A 28 -8.29 -1.08 -13.17
N ARG A 29 -7.03 -0.63 -13.30
CA ARG A 29 -5.80 -1.36 -12.92
C ARG A 29 -5.51 -2.61 -13.77
N GLU A 30 -6.10 -2.70 -14.96
CA GLU A 30 -5.92 -3.82 -15.88
C GLU A 30 -4.44 -4.07 -16.22
N PHE A 31 -3.66 -2.98 -16.34
CA PHE A 31 -2.22 -3.07 -16.61
C PHE A 31 -1.45 -3.76 -15.46
N VAL A 32 -1.91 -3.65 -14.22
CA VAL A 32 -1.31 -4.32 -13.05
C VAL A 32 -1.69 -5.80 -13.04
N PHE A 33 -2.96 -6.12 -13.28
CA PHE A 33 -3.41 -7.52 -13.33
C PHE A 33 -2.81 -8.29 -14.51
N THR A 34 -2.58 -7.61 -15.63
CA THR A 34 -1.85 -8.16 -16.77
C THR A 34 -0.42 -8.51 -16.35
N ALA A 35 0.31 -7.59 -15.73
CA ALA A 35 1.67 -7.86 -15.24
C ALA A 35 1.74 -9.01 -14.23
N ILE A 36 0.79 -9.10 -13.29
CA ILE A 36 0.67 -10.25 -12.37
C ILE A 36 0.46 -11.55 -13.17
N THR A 37 -0.43 -11.53 -14.16
CA THR A 37 -0.75 -12.72 -14.96
C THR A 37 0.46 -13.18 -15.77
N ASP A 38 1.17 -12.24 -16.39
CA ASP A 38 2.37 -12.50 -17.18
C ASP A 38 3.46 -13.11 -16.28
N PHE A 39 3.74 -12.50 -15.12
CA PHE A 39 4.69 -13.02 -14.14
C PHE A 39 4.37 -14.46 -13.71
N LEU A 40 3.10 -14.74 -13.39
CA LEU A 40 2.66 -16.06 -12.95
C LEU A 40 2.75 -17.12 -14.07
N ASN A 41 2.75 -16.71 -15.35
CA ASN A 41 2.84 -17.60 -16.49
C ASN A 41 4.29 -17.84 -16.95
N ASP A 42 5.14 -16.83 -16.81
CA ASP A 42 6.52 -16.86 -17.29
C ASP A 42 7.49 -17.46 -16.26
N GLN A 43 7.15 -17.39 -14.98
CA GLN A 43 7.96 -17.94 -13.90
C GLN A 43 7.45 -19.29 -13.42
N LEU A 44 8.32 -20.12 -12.84
CA LEU A 44 7.94 -21.37 -12.18
C LEU A 44 7.58 -21.18 -10.71
N CYS A 45 8.10 -20.12 -10.09
CA CYS A 45 7.84 -19.67 -8.73
C CYS A 45 8.34 -18.22 -8.60
N GLY A 46 7.94 -17.48 -7.56
CA GLY A 46 8.59 -16.19 -7.30
C GLY A 46 7.81 -15.18 -6.47
N TYR A 47 8.42 -14.00 -6.35
CA TYR A 47 7.86 -12.84 -5.64
C TYR A 47 7.51 -11.72 -6.60
N PHE A 48 6.24 -11.31 -6.66
CA PHE A 48 5.81 -10.12 -7.37
C PHE A 48 5.43 -9.04 -6.36
N THR A 49 6.10 -7.90 -6.39
CA THR A 49 5.94 -6.84 -5.40
C THR A 49 5.41 -5.56 -6.03
N ILE A 50 4.19 -5.17 -5.66
CA ILE A 50 3.60 -3.88 -6.03
C ILE A 50 4.11 -2.80 -5.07
N VAL A 51 4.78 -1.80 -5.61
CA VAL A 51 5.32 -0.65 -4.88
C VAL A 51 4.53 0.60 -5.25
N GLY A 52 4.43 1.54 -4.31
CA GLY A 52 3.89 2.87 -4.58
C GLY A 52 3.63 3.65 -3.32
N THR A 53 3.39 4.95 -3.47
CA THR A 53 3.15 5.89 -2.37
C THR A 53 1.90 5.60 -1.54
N PRO A 54 1.76 6.21 -0.33
CA PRO A 54 0.56 6.06 0.48
C PRO A 54 -0.70 6.52 -0.25
N GLY A 55 -1.72 5.67 -0.26
CA GLY A 55 -3.01 5.99 -0.90
C GLY A 55 -3.08 5.72 -2.41
N SER A 56 -2.04 5.16 -3.02
CA SER A 56 -2.00 4.80 -4.45
C SER A 56 -2.92 3.63 -4.85
N GLY A 57 -3.57 2.95 -3.89
CA GLY A 57 -4.53 1.87 -4.18
C GLY A 57 -3.98 0.44 -4.12
N LYS A 58 -2.72 0.24 -3.71
CA LYS A 58 -2.07 -1.08 -3.54
C LYS A 58 -2.94 -2.15 -2.87
N SER A 59 -3.46 -1.86 -1.68
CA SER A 59 -4.30 -2.79 -0.92
C SER A 59 -5.62 -3.11 -1.62
N ALA A 60 -6.17 -2.14 -2.37
CA ALA A 60 -7.38 -2.34 -3.16
C ALA A 60 -7.12 -3.28 -4.35
N ILE A 61 -5.94 -3.18 -5.00
CA ILE A 61 -5.53 -4.09 -6.08
C ILE A 61 -5.45 -5.53 -5.57
N LEU A 62 -4.76 -5.77 -4.44
CA LEU A 62 -4.67 -7.11 -3.87
C LEU A 62 -6.03 -7.62 -3.37
N ALA A 63 -6.85 -6.79 -2.75
CA ALA A 63 -8.20 -7.18 -2.33
C ALA A 63 -9.07 -7.59 -3.53
N LYS A 64 -9.01 -6.84 -4.64
CA LYS A 64 -9.69 -7.19 -5.89
C LYS A 64 -9.18 -8.52 -6.46
N TYR A 65 -7.87 -8.70 -6.51
CA TYR A 65 -7.26 -9.96 -6.97
C TYR A 65 -7.76 -11.17 -6.15
N VAL A 66 -7.73 -11.07 -4.82
CA VAL A 66 -8.16 -12.15 -3.90
C VAL A 66 -9.66 -12.44 -4.04
N MET A 67 -10.48 -11.41 -4.22
CA MET A 67 -11.92 -11.58 -4.43
C MET A 67 -12.23 -12.37 -5.71
N GLU A 68 -11.45 -12.17 -6.78
CA GLU A 68 -11.61 -12.89 -8.05
C GLU A 68 -10.90 -14.24 -8.07
N ASN A 69 -9.94 -14.45 -7.16
CA ASN A 69 -9.16 -15.67 -7.01
C ASN A 69 -9.29 -16.21 -5.57
N PRO A 70 -10.43 -16.80 -5.18
CA PRO A 70 -10.68 -17.20 -3.79
C PRO A 70 -9.80 -18.35 -3.27
N ALA A 71 -9.00 -18.98 -4.13
CA ALA A 71 -8.10 -20.08 -3.80
C ALA A 71 -6.69 -19.61 -3.36
N VAL A 72 -6.53 -18.34 -2.98
CA VAL A 72 -5.26 -17.78 -2.48
C VAL A 72 -5.25 -17.66 -0.96
N VAL A 73 -4.05 -17.68 -0.38
CA VAL A 73 -3.86 -17.35 1.04
C VAL A 73 -3.65 -15.85 1.15
N TYR A 74 -4.43 -15.16 1.98
CA TYR A 74 -4.31 -13.70 2.16
C TYR A 74 -3.90 -13.36 3.60
N TYR A 75 -3.00 -12.40 3.72
CA TYR A 75 -2.57 -11.79 4.97
C TYR A 75 -2.42 -10.28 4.78
N SER A 76 -2.81 -9.50 5.78
CA SER A 76 -2.67 -8.05 5.77
C SER A 76 -2.19 -7.57 7.13
N THR A 77 -1.17 -6.73 7.11
CA THR A 77 -0.63 -6.04 8.29
C THR A 77 -1.44 -4.82 8.70
N GLU A 78 -2.43 -4.42 7.89
CA GLU A 78 -3.32 -3.30 8.24
C GLU A 78 -4.28 -3.67 9.39
N ILE A 79 -4.46 -4.96 9.66
CA ILE A 79 -5.26 -5.43 10.78
C ILE A 79 -4.47 -5.25 12.08
N GLU A 80 -5.10 -4.63 13.07
CA GLU A 80 -4.54 -4.43 14.39
C GLU A 80 -4.07 -5.77 15.01
N GLY A 81 -2.83 -5.79 15.52
CA GLY A 81 -2.20 -6.98 16.08
C GLY A 81 -1.75 -8.02 15.05
N LYS A 82 -1.83 -7.73 13.74
CA LYS A 82 -1.35 -8.61 12.65
C LYS A 82 -0.11 -8.04 11.95
N ASN A 83 0.71 -7.30 12.70
CA ASN A 83 1.94 -6.70 12.19
C ASN A 83 3.21 -7.38 12.68
N SER A 84 3.16 -8.56 13.32
CA SER A 84 4.36 -9.29 13.72
C SER A 84 4.63 -10.53 12.86
N ALA A 85 5.91 -10.87 12.69
CA ALA A 85 6.33 -12.06 11.95
C ALA A 85 5.76 -13.35 12.57
N ARG A 86 5.65 -13.41 13.90
CA ARG A 86 5.05 -14.53 14.63
C ARG A 86 3.58 -14.71 14.23
N GLU A 87 2.78 -13.65 14.27
CA GLU A 87 1.36 -13.71 13.91
C GLU A 87 1.15 -14.08 12.44
N PHE A 88 2.02 -13.59 11.56
CA PHE A 88 2.05 -14.00 10.16
C PHE A 88 2.26 -15.51 10.02
N LEU A 89 3.34 -16.04 10.61
CA LEU A 89 3.67 -17.46 10.52
C LEU A 89 2.55 -18.33 11.08
N VAL A 90 2.01 -18.00 12.27
CA VAL A 90 0.88 -18.73 12.86
C VAL A 90 -0.32 -18.73 11.90
N THR A 91 -0.69 -17.56 11.39
CA THR A 91 -1.88 -17.39 10.56
C THR A 91 -1.75 -18.11 9.22
N VAL A 92 -0.64 -17.92 8.51
CA VAL A 92 -0.42 -18.49 7.18
C VAL A 92 -0.17 -19.99 7.26
N CYS A 93 0.66 -20.47 8.18
CA CYS A 93 0.91 -21.91 8.32
C CYS A 93 -0.38 -22.67 8.69
N THR A 94 -1.23 -22.11 9.55
CA THR A 94 -2.54 -22.70 9.88
C THR A 94 -3.44 -22.79 8.65
N GLN A 95 -3.46 -21.75 7.80
CA GLN A 95 -4.23 -21.78 6.55
C GLN A 95 -3.71 -22.84 5.57
N LEU A 96 -2.39 -22.97 5.42
CA LEU A 96 -1.77 -23.98 4.55
C LEU A 96 -2.07 -25.41 5.03
N MET A 97 -1.91 -25.69 6.33
CA MET A 97 -2.24 -27.01 6.90
C MET A 97 -3.72 -27.35 6.76
N GLY A 98 -4.60 -26.37 7.02
CA GLY A 98 -6.04 -26.53 6.80
C GLY A 98 -6.40 -26.85 5.34
N GLY A 99 -5.72 -26.21 4.38
CA GLY A 99 -5.88 -26.46 2.94
C GLY A 99 -5.44 -27.86 2.50
N MET A 100 -4.44 -28.45 3.17
CA MET A 100 -4.01 -29.84 2.95
C MET A 100 -4.96 -30.88 3.60
N GLY A 101 -6.00 -30.45 4.32
CA GLY A 101 -6.95 -31.33 4.99
C GLY A 101 -6.50 -31.84 6.37
N ASP A 102 -5.36 -31.35 6.87
CA ASP A 102 -4.73 -31.82 8.10
C ASP A 102 -5.20 -31.02 9.32
N THR A 103 -6.41 -31.31 9.79
CA THR A 103 -7.09 -30.45 10.80
C THR A 103 -6.89 -30.86 12.25
N ASN A 104 -6.07 -31.88 12.50
CA ASN A 104 -5.70 -32.30 13.86
C ASN A 104 -4.23 -31.96 14.19
N VAL A 105 -3.52 -31.28 13.29
CA VAL A 105 -2.12 -30.89 13.51
C VAL A 105 -2.05 -29.51 14.14
N SER A 106 -1.61 -29.47 15.39
CA SER A 106 -1.15 -28.24 16.03
C SER A 106 0.18 -27.81 15.43
N LEU A 107 0.39 -26.51 15.29
CA LEU A 107 1.71 -25.97 14.97
C LEU A 107 2.73 -26.47 16.02
N PRO A 108 3.92 -26.92 15.61
CA PRO A 108 5.01 -27.16 16.55
C PRO A 108 5.30 -25.91 17.39
N ASP A 109 5.75 -26.09 18.64
CA ASP A 109 6.03 -24.97 19.55
C ASP A 109 7.06 -23.97 18.95
N ASN A 110 8.01 -24.48 18.16
CA ASN A 110 9.04 -23.72 17.48
C ASN A 110 8.70 -23.36 16.01
N ALA A 111 7.44 -23.49 15.59
CA ALA A 111 7.02 -23.20 14.20
C ALA A 111 7.19 -21.74 13.79
N THR A 112 7.31 -20.84 14.77
CA THR A 112 7.50 -19.39 14.55
C THR A 112 8.95 -18.95 14.71
N GLU A 113 9.86 -19.89 15.01
CA GLU A 113 11.29 -19.62 15.16
C GLU A 113 11.97 -19.63 13.79
N GLY A 114 11.93 -18.50 13.08
CA GLY A 114 12.54 -18.37 11.76
C GLY A 114 11.71 -19.00 10.63
N SER A 115 12.36 -19.32 9.51
CA SER A 115 11.69 -19.71 8.26
C SER A 115 11.54 -21.22 8.06
N TRP A 116 12.13 -22.07 8.91
CA TRP A 116 12.29 -23.50 8.63
C TRP A 116 10.96 -24.23 8.44
N PHE A 117 10.00 -24.02 9.34
CA PHE A 117 8.71 -24.73 9.32
C PHE A 117 7.86 -24.25 8.15
N PHE A 118 7.86 -22.93 7.92
CA PHE A 118 7.16 -22.34 6.79
C PHE A 118 7.72 -22.87 5.46
N SER A 119 9.03 -22.90 5.31
CA SER A 119 9.69 -23.46 4.12
C SER A 119 9.35 -24.93 3.90
N LEU A 120 9.33 -25.74 4.97
CA LEU A 120 8.90 -27.14 4.92
C LEU A 120 7.45 -27.28 4.46
N LEU A 121 6.54 -26.44 4.97
CA LEU A 121 5.13 -26.46 4.56
C LEU A 121 4.96 -26.06 3.10
N LEU A 122 5.67 -25.03 2.63
CA LEU A 122 5.62 -24.62 1.23
C LEU A 122 6.08 -25.75 0.30
N GLN A 123 7.16 -26.46 0.66
CA GLN A 123 7.61 -27.63 -0.10
C GLN A 123 6.54 -28.73 -0.13
N LYS A 124 5.97 -29.09 1.02
CA LYS A 124 4.90 -30.10 1.10
C LYS A 124 3.69 -29.72 0.25
N VAL A 125 3.28 -28.46 0.27
CA VAL A 125 2.16 -28.01 -0.57
C VAL A 125 2.55 -28.13 -2.04
N SER A 126 3.73 -27.65 -2.44
CA SER A 126 4.25 -27.75 -3.81
C SER A 126 4.24 -29.19 -4.34
N ASP A 127 4.70 -30.15 -3.54
CA ASP A 127 4.73 -31.58 -3.89
C ASP A 127 3.33 -32.17 -4.12
N LEU A 128 2.29 -31.57 -3.53
CA LEU A 128 0.89 -31.98 -3.66
C LEU A 128 0.15 -31.27 -4.81
N LEU A 129 0.73 -30.22 -5.39
CA LEU A 129 0.10 -29.46 -6.47
C LEU A 129 0.19 -30.23 -7.80
N GLU A 130 -0.95 -30.37 -8.47
CA GLU A 130 -1.01 -30.83 -9.85
C GLU A 130 -0.32 -29.82 -10.80
N PRO A 131 0.12 -30.22 -12.01
CA PRO A 131 0.90 -29.35 -12.90
C PRO A 131 0.27 -27.98 -13.24
N GLN A 132 -1.07 -27.88 -13.24
CA GLN A 132 -1.81 -26.65 -13.54
C GLN A 132 -2.16 -25.82 -12.29
N GLN A 133 -1.91 -26.37 -11.09
CA GLN A 133 -2.22 -25.70 -9.83
C GLN A 133 -1.06 -24.82 -9.38
N ARG A 134 -1.37 -23.76 -8.65
CA ARG A 134 -0.40 -22.83 -8.08
C ARG A 134 -0.83 -22.49 -6.66
N LEU A 135 0.12 -22.39 -5.73
CA LEU A 135 -0.09 -21.77 -4.43
C LEU A 135 0.29 -20.30 -4.56
N ILE A 136 -0.66 -19.40 -4.28
CA ILE A 136 -0.43 -17.96 -4.25
C ILE A 136 -0.68 -17.47 -2.83
N ILE A 137 0.32 -16.80 -2.26
CA ILE A 137 0.27 -16.16 -0.94
C ILE A 137 0.35 -14.65 -1.13
N VAL A 138 -0.69 -13.97 -0.70
CA VAL A 138 -0.84 -12.52 -0.85
C VAL A 138 -0.55 -11.86 0.50
N ILE A 139 0.42 -10.93 0.54
CA ILE A 139 0.80 -10.19 1.76
C ILE A 139 0.64 -8.69 1.49
N ASP A 140 -0.34 -8.09 2.13
CA ASP A 140 -0.66 -6.68 1.99
C ASP A 140 0.02 -5.84 3.08
N GLY A 141 0.84 -4.88 2.66
CA GLY A 141 1.50 -3.89 3.53
C GLY A 141 2.75 -4.39 4.24
N CYS A 142 3.72 -4.93 3.50
CA CYS A 142 4.95 -5.46 4.09
C CYS A 142 5.75 -4.39 4.87
N ASP A 143 5.61 -3.12 4.50
CA ASP A 143 6.22 -1.95 5.16
C ASP A 143 5.74 -1.71 6.60
N ARG A 144 4.66 -2.35 7.05
CA ARG A 144 4.03 -2.09 8.36
C ARG A 144 4.39 -3.10 9.45
N ILE A 145 5.28 -4.05 9.15
CA ILE A 145 5.70 -5.05 10.12
C ILE A 145 6.49 -4.42 11.27
N ASP A 146 6.26 -4.89 12.50
CA ASP A 146 7.05 -4.53 13.67
C ASP A 146 8.35 -5.33 13.68
N LEU A 147 9.43 -4.67 13.27
CA LEU A 147 10.76 -5.27 13.22
C LEU A 147 11.36 -5.51 14.63
N ASN A 148 10.82 -4.90 15.69
CA ASN A 148 11.30 -5.14 17.06
C ASN A 148 10.99 -6.55 17.56
N GLU A 149 9.96 -7.19 16.99
CA GLU A 149 9.56 -8.57 17.30
C GLU A 149 10.22 -9.62 16.38
N GLN A 150 11.11 -9.19 15.49
CA GLN A 150 11.82 -10.07 14.55
C GLN A 150 13.30 -10.15 14.92
N ALA A 151 13.93 -11.30 14.67
CA ALA A 151 15.36 -11.46 14.88
C ALA A 151 16.15 -10.49 13.96
N PRO A 152 17.21 -9.84 14.45
CA PRO A 152 18.08 -9.02 13.61
C PRO A 152 18.61 -9.81 12.40
N ASP A 153 18.83 -9.11 11.29
CA ASP A 153 19.38 -9.65 10.02
C ASP A 153 18.59 -10.79 9.37
N SER A 154 17.40 -11.10 9.88
CA SER A 154 16.50 -12.08 9.27
C SER A 154 15.71 -11.48 8.11
N ASN A 155 15.30 -12.34 7.18
CA ASN A 155 14.43 -11.93 6.07
C ASN A 155 13.08 -11.44 6.60
N LEU A 156 12.49 -10.42 5.99
CA LEU A 156 11.18 -9.87 6.35
C LEU A 156 10.14 -10.99 6.45
N PHE A 157 9.34 -11.02 7.53
CA PHE A 157 8.36 -12.09 7.81
C PHE A 157 8.96 -13.51 7.92
N TYR A 158 10.28 -13.64 8.01
CA TYR A 158 10.99 -14.90 7.80
C TYR A 158 10.62 -15.57 6.46
N LEU A 159 10.39 -14.77 5.42
CA LEU A 159 10.12 -15.29 4.09
C LEU A 159 11.31 -16.16 3.62
N PRO A 160 11.06 -17.27 2.91
CA PRO A 160 12.13 -18.07 2.33
C PRO A 160 12.87 -17.29 1.24
N ARG A 161 14.19 -17.44 1.16
CA ARG A 161 14.97 -16.88 0.04
C ARG A 161 14.70 -17.63 -1.26
N TYR A 162 14.48 -18.94 -1.15
CA TYR A 162 14.19 -19.86 -2.26
C TYR A 162 12.76 -20.38 -2.14
N LEU A 163 12.06 -20.47 -3.26
CA LEU A 163 10.72 -21.02 -3.30
C LEU A 163 10.70 -22.34 -4.08
N PRO A 164 9.88 -23.32 -3.65
CA PRO A 164 9.61 -24.49 -4.46
C PRO A 164 8.75 -24.11 -5.67
N GLU A 165 8.75 -24.96 -6.70
CA GLU A 165 7.93 -24.74 -7.90
C GLU A 165 6.46 -24.54 -7.55
N ARG A 166 5.76 -23.75 -8.38
CA ARG A 166 4.34 -23.43 -8.28
C ARG A 166 3.95 -22.64 -7.03
N VAL A 167 4.90 -22.12 -6.26
CA VAL A 167 4.66 -21.21 -5.12
C VAL A 167 4.99 -19.78 -5.50
N TYR A 168 4.03 -18.88 -5.29
CA TYR A 168 4.16 -17.47 -5.62
C TYR A 168 3.73 -16.60 -4.45
N PHE A 169 4.38 -15.44 -4.34
CA PHE A 169 4.00 -14.39 -3.41
C PHE A 169 3.61 -13.13 -4.17
N LEU A 170 2.46 -12.55 -3.83
CA LEU A 170 2.07 -11.21 -4.26
C LEU A 170 2.16 -10.28 -3.06
N LEU A 171 3.08 -9.32 -3.12
CA LEU A 171 3.37 -8.42 -2.03
C LEU A 171 2.94 -6.99 -2.38
N THR A 172 2.50 -6.22 -1.39
CA THR A 172 2.49 -4.75 -1.50
C THR A 172 3.38 -4.13 -0.46
N ARG A 173 4.00 -3.00 -0.81
CA ARG A 173 4.74 -2.17 0.13
C ARG A 173 4.84 -0.72 -0.32
N ARG A 174 5.31 0.14 0.57
CA ARG A 174 5.76 1.50 0.24
C ARG A 174 7.23 1.50 -0.23
N PRO A 175 7.70 2.60 -0.88
CA PRO A 175 9.10 2.77 -1.25
C PRO A 175 10.03 2.75 -0.04
N PHE A 176 11.24 2.22 -0.24
CA PHE A 176 12.37 2.24 0.68
C PHE A 176 13.66 2.11 -0.13
N LEU A 177 14.82 2.35 0.50
CA LEU A 177 16.10 1.96 -0.08
C LEU A 177 16.21 0.43 -0.16
N SER A 178 16.71 -0.09 -1.28
CA SER A 178 16.90 -1.53 -1.50
C SER A 178 17.66 -2.21 -0.37
N GLU A 179 18.68 -1.53 0.16
CA GLU A 179 19.51 -1.97 1.29
C GLU A 179 18.73 -2.07 2.61
N LYS A 180 17.68 -1.27 2.77
CA LYS A 180 16.79 -1.23 3.94
C LYS A 180 15.52 -2.06 3.75
N SER A 181 15.43 -2.84 2.67
CA SER A 181 14.23 -3.61 2.33
C SER A 181 13.85 -4.67 3.36
N GLY A 182 14.87 -5.28 3.98
CA GLY A 182 14.74 -6.52 4.73
C GLY A 182 14.32 -7.73 3.89
N LEU A 183 14.05 -7.57 2.59
CA LEU A 183 13.62 -8.63 1.68
C LEU A 183 14.83 -9.22 0.96
N LEU A 184 15.25 -10.40 1.41
CA LEU A 184 16.36 -11.19 0.88
C LEU A 184 15.77 -12.30 0.02
N ILE A 185 15.79 -12.15 -1.31
CA ILE A 185 15.14 -13.06 -2.25
C ILE A 185 16.19 -13.60 -3.23
N GLU A 186 16.23 -14.92 -3.42
CA GLU A 186 17.18 -15.65 -4.29
C GLU A 186 16.43 -16.53 -5.33
N THR A 187 15.16 -16.24 -5.56
CA THR A 187 14.30 -16.83 -6.59
C THR A 187 13.84 -15.71 -7.55
N PRO A 188 13.17 -15.99 -8.70
CA PRO A 188 12.65 -14.93 -9.56
C PRO A 188 11.79 -13.93 -8.78
N ALA A 189 12.10 -12.64 -8.97
CA ALA A 189 11.42 -11.56 -8.28
C ALA A 189 11.19 -10.39 -9.25
N GLU A 190 10.00 -9.81 -9.18
CA GLU A 190 9.61 -8.65 -9.97
C GLU A 190 9.10 -7.55 -9.05
N ILE A 191 9.52 -6.31 -9.32
CA ILE A 191 9.04 -5.11 -8.65
C ILE A 191 8.21 -4.33 -9.66
N PHE A 192 6.93 -4.17 -9.36
CA PHE A 192 5.99 -3.39 -10.14
C PHE A 192 5.75 -2.05 -9.43
N ASP A 193 6.44 -1.01 -9.88
CA ASP A 193 6.28 0.34 -9.33
C ASP A 193 5.09 1.06 -9.97
N LEU A 194 4.05 1.33 -9.19
CA LEU A 194 2.86 2.04 -9.65
C LEU A 194 3.19 3.44 -10.17
N ASP A 195 4.19 4.11 -9.61
CA ASP A 195 4.49 5.49 -9.96
C ASP A 195 5.12 5.61 -11.37
N ALA A 196 5.61 4.50 -11.92
CA ALA A 196 6.11 4.41 -13.30
C ALA A 196 5.01 4.46 -14.38
N TYR A 197 3.72 4.32 -14.01
CA TYR A 197 2.58 4.21 -14.93
C TYR A 197 1.63 5.43 -14.85
N LEU A 198 2.19 6.63 -14.95
CA LEU A 198 1.46 7.90 -14.75
C LEU A 198 0.19 8.01 -15.61
N GLN A 199 0.26 7.64 -16.88
CA GLN A 199 -0.88 7.74 -17.80
C GLN A 199 -2.01 6.79 -17.40
N GLN A 200 -1.69 5.51 -17.18
CA GLN A 200 -2.66 4.49 -16.81
C GLN A 200 -3.29 4.80 -15.44
N ASN A 201 -2.50 5.29 -14.50
CA ASN A 201 -3.00 5.76 -13.20
C ASN A 201 -4.01 6.89 -13.36
N GLN A 202 -3.74 7.85 -14.25
CA GLN A 202 -4.62 8.98 -14.50
C GLN A 202 -5.93 8.55 -15.18
N GLU A 203 -5.86 7.61 -16.13
CA GLU A 203 -7.03 7.00 -16.78
C GLU A 203 -7.92 6.26 -15.76
N ASP A 204 -7.32 5.51 -14.84
CA ASP A 204 -8.04 4.84 -13.75
C ASP A 204 -8.70 5.83 -12.79
N VAL A 205 -8.02 6.92 -12.44
CA VAL A 205 -8.60 8.00 -11.61
C VAL A 205 -9.81 8.63 -12.29
N GLN A 206 -9.70 8.98 -13.57
CA GLN A 206 -10.82 9.55 -14.33
C GLN A 206 -12.01 8.60 -14.34
N THR A 207 -11.74 7.31 -14.58
CA THR A 207 -12.75 6.26 -14.55
C THR A 207 -13.41 6.16 -13.18
N TYR A 208 -12.63 6.20 -12.09
CA TYR A 208 -13.15 6.15 -10.72
C TYR A 208 -14.10 7.30 -10.42
N ILE A 209 -13.72 8.53 -10.78
CA ILE A 209 -14.54 9.72 -10.58
C ILE A 209 -15.87 9.59 -11.35
N GLN A 210 -15.79 9.23 -12.63
CA GLN A 210 -16.97 9.09 -13.48
C GLN A 210 -17.94 8.03 -12.97
N GLN A 211 -17.42 6.88 -12.54
CA GLN A 211 -18.24 5.81 -11.98
C GLN A 211 -18.86 6.21 -10.64
N TYR A 212 -18.11 6.86 -9.75
CA TYR A 212 -18.62 7.33 -8.45
C TYR A 212 -19.80 8.31 -8.63
N ILE A 213 -19.66 9.27 -9.55
CA ILE A 213 -20.73 10.22 -9.89
C ILE A 213 -21.95 9.48 -10.45
N SER A 214 -21.72 8.53 -11.36
CA SER A 214 -22.80 7.78 -12.02
C SER A 214 -23.56 6.88 -11.05
N ALA A 215 -22.86 6.27 -10.10
CA ALA A 215 -23.42 5.47 -9.02
C ALA A 215 -24.13 6.32 -7.95
N THR A 216 -23.93 7.64 -7.95
CA THR A 216 -24.52 8.58 -6.99
C THR A 216 -25.37 9.65 -7.72
N PRO A 217 -26.60 9.33 -8.17
CA PRO A 217 -27.40 10.24 -9.01
C PRO A 217 -27.65 11.64 -8.43
N SER A 218 -27.66 11.77 -7.09
CA SER A 218 -27.83 13.03 -6.37
C SER A 218 -26.52 13.72 -5.97
N PHE A 219 -25.36 13.23 -6.40
CA PHE A 219 -24.03 13.68 -5.96
C PHE A 219 -23.88 15.21 -5.95
N PHE A 220 -24.10 15.84 -7.09
CA PHE A 220 -23.95 17.29 -7.24
C PHE A 220 -25.07 18.10 -6.60
N ASN A 221 -26.26 17.52 -6.46
CA ASN A 221 -27.40 18.20 -5.81
C ASN A 221 -27.19 18.25 -4.30
N ASN A 222 -26.72 17.16 -3.70
CA ASN A 222 -26.38 17.10 -2.28
C ASN A 222 -25.24 18.08 -1.94
N ALA A 223 -24.32 18.30 -2.87
CA ALA A 223 -23.26 19.29 -2.73
C ALA A 223 -23.71 20.74 -3.02
N GLY A 224 -24.85 20.93 -3.71
CA GLY A 224 -25.32 22.25 -4.16
C GLY A 224 -24.61 22.82 -5.39
N TRP A 225 -23.63 22.10 -5.97
CA TRP A 225 -22.72 22.66 -6.98
C TRP A 225 -23.33 22.88 -8.37
N ILE A 226 -24.30 22.04 -8.79
CA ILE A 226 -24.96 22.25 -10.10
C ILE A 226 -25.85 23.50 -10.07
N ASN A 227 -26.72 23.61 -9.05
CA ASN A 227 -27.73 24.66 -9.00
C ASN A 227 -27.12 26.03 -8.67
N ASN A 228 -26.07 26.06 -7.85
CA ASN A 228 -25.50 27.31 -7.35
C ASN A 228 -24.29 27.77 -8.16
N HIS A 229 -23.55 26.86 -8.81
CA HIS A 229 -22.25 27.17 -9.42
C HIS A 229 -22.09 26.72 -10.89
N SER A 230 -23.11 26.11 -11.50
CA SER A 230 -23.11 25.74 -12.94
C SER A 230 -21.93 24.87 -13.39
N ILE A 231 -21.44 23.96 -12.53
CA ILE A 231 -20.31 23.09 -12.85
C ILE A 231 -20.75 21.89 -13.70
N SER A 232 -20.05 21.69 -14.83
CA SER A 232 -20.27 20.51 -15.67
C SER A 232 -19.58 19.26 -15.10
N LYS A 233 -20.12 18.07 -15.41
CA LYS A 233 -19.50 16.80 -15.01
C LYS A 233 -18.07 16.67 -15.54
N GLN A 234 -17.83 17.12 -16.78
CA GLN A 234 -16.51 17.07 -17.41
C GLN A 234 -15.51 17.95 -16.67
N GLN A 235 -15.84 19.22 -16.44
CA GLN A 235 -14.99 20.16 -15.72
C GLN A 235 -14.67 19.65 -14.31
N PHE A 236 -15.66 19.07 -13.63
CA PHE A 236 -15.44 18.45 -12.32
C PHE A 236 -14.45 17.28 -12.39
N CYS A 237 -14.61 16.36 -13.35
CA CYS A 237 -13.70 15.24 -13.53
C CYS A 237 -12.27 15.70 -13.82
N GLU A 238 -12.09 16.66 -14.72
CA GLU A 238 -10.78 17.21 -15.10
C GLU A 238 -10.08 17.84 -13.89
N GLU A 239 -10.76 18.75 -13.19
CA GLU A 239 -10.19 19.46 -12.03
C GLU A 239 -9.86 18.50 -10.88
N LEU A 240 -10.74 17.55 -10.59
CA LEU A 240 -10.52 16.60 -9.49
C LEU A 240 -9.45 15.55 -9.85
N THR A 241 -9.32 15.17 -11.13
CA THR A 241 -8.22 14.31 -11.59
C THR A 241 -6.87 14.96 -11.29
N VAL A 242 -6.70 16.24 -11.66
CA VAL A 242 -5.46 16.99 -11.41
C VAL A 242 -5.17 17.06 -9.91
N ARG A 243 -6.16 17.47 -9.11
CA ARG A 243 -6.00 17.63 -7.65
C ARG A 243 -5.80 16.34 -6.88
N SER A 244 -6.20 15.21 -7.46
CA SER A 244 -6.01 13.91 -6.82
C SER A 244 -4.56 13.45 -6.84
N GLU A 245 -3.75 13.96 -7.77
CA GLU A 245 -2.34 13.53 -7.94
C GLU A 245 -2.22 11.99 -7.99
N ASN A 246 -3.16 11.32 -8.67
CA ASN A 246 -3.27 9.85 -8.73
C ASN A 246 -3.49 9.14 -7.37
N ASN A 247 -3.88 9.87 -6.33
CA ASN A 247 -4.08 9.38 -4.98
C ASN A 247 -5.55 9.01 -4.71
N PHE A 248 -5.84 7.72 -4.75
CA PHE A 248 -7.20 7.18 -4.53
C PHE A 248 -7.68 7.36 -3.09
N MET A 249 -6.79 7.40 -2.11
CA MET A 249 -7.18 7.66 -0.71
C MET A 249 -7.72 9.08 -0.55
N TYR A 250 -6.99 10.08 -1.04
CA TYR A 250 -7.47 11.46 -1.08
C TYR A 250 -8.81 11.54 -1.82
N LEU A 251 -8.86 10.97 -3.02
CA LEU A 251 -10.02 11.04 -3.90
C LEU A 251 -11.28 10.43 -3.28
N SER A 252 -11.16 9.24 -2.67
CA SER A 252 -12.29 8.55 -2.04
C SER A 252 -12.88 9.36 -0.87
N HIS A 253 -12.03 9.99 -0.05
CA HIS A 253 -12.48 10.84 1.05
C HIS A 253 -13.13 12.13 0.56
N ILE A 254 -12.56 12.78 -0.47
CA ILE A 254 -13.10 14.01 -1.04
C ILE A 254 -14.45 13.75 -1.73
N LEU A 255 -14.55 12.72 -2.58
CA LEU A 255 -15.81 12.36 -3.23
C LEU A 255 -16.90 12.03 -2.20
N LYS A 256 -16.56 11.28 -1.14
CA LYS A 256 -17.50 10.99 -0.05
C LYS A 256 -17.97 12.28 0.63
N ALA A 257 -17.05 13.17 0.99
CA ALA A 257 -17.39 14.43 1.65
C ALA A 257 -18.29 15.32 0.76
N ILE A 258 -17.98 15.44 -0.53
CA ILE A 258 -18.82 16.17 -1.50
C ILE A 258 -20.22 15.56 -1.57
N SER A 259 -20.34 14.23 -1.70
CA SER A 259 -21.63 13.55 -1.80
C SER A 259 -22.53 13.73 -0.58
N GLN A 260 -21.93 14.07 0.56
CA GLN A 260 -22.58 14.31 1.85
C GLN A 260 -22.85 15.81 2.11
N GLY A 261 -22.53 16.69 1.15
CA GLY A 261 -22.74 18.14 1.30
C GLY A 261 -21.75 18.81 2.26
N PHE A 262 -20.59 18.20 2.52
CA PHE A 262 -19.60 18.74 3.45
C PHE A 262 -18.97 20.04 2.95
N TYR A 263 -18.87 20.22 1.63
CA TYR A 263 -18.27 21.40 1.00
C TYR A 263 -19.32 22.30 0.35
N PRO A 264 -19.58 23.50 0.90
CA PRO A 264 -20.56 24.43 0.33
C PRO A 264 -20.06 25.05 -0.98
N GLU A 265 -18.75 25.25 -1.11
CA GLU A 265 -18.10 25.86 -2.26
C GLU A 265 -17.32 24.83 -3.08
N PRO A 266 -17.44 24.82 -4.42
CA PRO A 266 -16.70 23.90 -5.27
C PRO A 266 -15.19 24.06 -5.18
N PHE A 267 -14.50 22.93 -5.20
CA PHE A 267 -13.02 22.86 -5.22
C PHE A 267 -12.32 23.55 -4.03
N GLN A 268 -13.07 23.89 -2.98
CA GLN A 268 -12.55 24.37 -1.70
C GLN A 268 -12.57 23.21 -0.69
N PHE A 269 -11.51 22.40 -0.71
CA PHE A 269 -11.42 21.18 0.10
C PHE A 269 -10.89 21.40 1.51
N GLU A 270 -11.29 22.52 2.11
CA GLU A 270 -10.90 22.91 3.46
C GLU A 270 -12.13 23.26 4.30
N PRO A 271 -12.27 22.71 5.52
CA PRO A 271 -11.34 21.79 6.20
C PRO A 271 -11.25 20.41 5.53
N LEU A 272 -10.24 19.62 5.87
CA LEU A 272 -10.14 18.24 5.41
C LEU A 272 -11.31 17.38 5.93
N PRO A 273 -11.76 16.36 5.19
CA PRO A 273 -12.74 15.41 5.70
C PRO A 273 -12.13 14.65 6.90
N PRO A 274 -12.89 14.36 7.98
CA PRO A 274 -12.35 13.76 9.20
C PRO A 274 -11.56 12.45 8.98
N GLY A 275 -12.00 11.63 8.01
CA GLY A 275 -11.30 10.39 7.67
C GLY A 275 -9.92 10.61 7.04
N LEU A 276 -9.80 11.63 6.18
CA LEU A 276 -8.52 11.99 5.55
C LEU A 276 -7.58 12.66 6.54
N GLU A 277 -8.12 13.50 7.43
CA GLU A 277 -7.33 14.11 8.49
C GLU A 277 -6.77 13.07 9.47
N LYS A 278 -7.58 12.09 9.87
CA LYS A 278 -7.11 10.95 10.68
C LYS A 278 -5.99 10.19 9.95
N TYR A 279 -6.17 9.91 8.66
CA TYR A 279 -5.17 9.23 7.84
C TYR A 279 -3.84 9.99 7.78
N TYR A 280 -3.89 11.31 7.61
CA TYR A 280 -2.69 12.16 7.63
C TYR A 280 -2.05 12.25 9.02
N ASN A 281 -2.85 12.31 10.08
CA ASN A 281 -2.33 12.26 11.44
C ASN A 281 -1.58 10.95 11.71
N ASP A 282 -2.10 9.81 11.29
CA ASP A 282 -1.43 8.51 11.47
C ASP A 282 -0.05 8.48 10.76
N HIS A 283 0.08 9.12 9.59
CA HIS A 283 1.37 9.30 8.93
C HIS A 283 2.30 10.24 9.68
N TYR A 284 1.78 11.37 10.17
CA TYR A 284 2.59 12.31 10.96
C TYR A 284 3.11 11.67 12.25
N GLN A 285 2.33 10.83 12.94
CA GLN A 285 2.82 10.12 14.12
C GLN A 285 4.00 9.19 13.79
N ARG A 286 4.03 8.59 12.59
CA ARG A 286 5.16 7.78 12.13
C ARG A 286 6.39 8.63 11.78
N ILE A 287 6.18 9.75 11.09
CA ILE A 287 7.23 10.73 10.79
C ILE A 287 7.85 11.25 12.10
N ASN A 288 7.02 11.62 13.07
CA ASN A 288 7.44 12.16 14.36
C ASN A 288 8.11 11.08 15.25
N GLY A 289 7.67 9.83 15.15
CA GLY A 289 8.20 8.73 15.94
C GLY A 289 8.11 9.02 17.44
N LYS A 290 9.25 8.92 18.15
CA LYS A 290 9.33 9.31 19.57
C LYS A 290 9.46 10.82 19.75
N ASN A 291 10.08 11.53 18.79
CA ASN A 291 10.20 12.97 18.61
C ASN A 291 11.14 13.22 17.42
N LEU A 292 10.91 14.30 16.66
CA LEU A 292 11.84 14.75 15.61
C LEU A 292 13.13 15.32 16.19
N SER A 293 14.26 15.04 15.53
CA SER A 293 15.51 15.76 15.76
C SER A 293 15.42 17.20 15.24
N SER A 294 16.35 18.07 15.63
CA SER A 294 16.42 19.45 15.11
C SER A 294 16.57 19.49 13.58
N VAL A 295 17.40 18.61 13.03
CA VAL A 295 17.60 18.47 11.57
C VAL A 295 16.32 17.99 10.91
N ALA A 296 15.68 16.93 11.43
CA ALA A 296 14.44 16.41 10.85
C ALA A 296 13.32 17.45 10.88
N LEU A 297 13.19 18.17 12.00
CA LEU A 297 12.27 19.29 12.14
C LEU A 297 12.52 20.40 11.10
N ALA A 298 13.78 20.76 10.86
CA ALA A 298 14.16 21.76 9.86
C ALA A 298 13.86 21.28 8.42
N VAL A 299 14.16 20.01 8.11
CA VAL A 299 13.81 19.38 6.82
C VAL A 299 12.28 19.37 6.61
N LEU A 300 11.50 19.00 7.63
CA LEU A 300 10.04 19.03 7.58
C LEU A 300 9.51 20.44 7.29
N LYS A 301 10.07 21.47 7.94
CA LYS A 301 9.71 22.88 7.68
C LYS A 301 10.06 23.32 6.27
N CYS A 302 11.24 22.93 5.77
CA CYS A 302 11.67 23.24 4.42
C CYS A 302 10.70 22.63 3.38
N LEU A 303 10.44 21.32 3.48
CA LEU A 303 9.54 20.60 2.57
C LEU A 303 8.08 21.03 2.65
N THR A 304 7.63 21.60 3.77
CA THR A 304 6.24 22.09 3.91
C THR A 304 6.02 23.49 3.36
N GLN A 305 7.08 24.29 3.20
CA GLN A 305 7.00 25.67 2.70
C GLN A 305 7.19 25.80 1.19
N LEU A 306 7.89 24.85 0.57
CA LEU A 306 8.25 24.90 -0.85
C LEU A 306 7.43 23.93 -1.68
N VAL A 307 6.78 24.44 -2.73
CA VAL A 307 5.91 23.63 -3.61
C VAL A 307 6.73 22.81 -4.62
N GLU A 308 7.90 23.31 -5.00
CA GLU A 308 8.79 22.62 -5.93
C GLU A 308 9.58 21.51 -5.23
N PRO A 309 9.81 20.36 -5.90
CA PRO A 309 10.61 19.29 -5.32
C PRO A 309 12.08 19.71 -5.22
N LEU A 310 12.76 19.32 -4.15
CA LEU A 310 14.11 19.78 -3.80
C LEU A 310 15.10 18.62 -3.72
N SER A 311 16.35 18.85 -4.10
CA SER A 311 17.44 17.91 -3.82
C SER A 311 17.85 17.94 -2.34
N ALA A 312 18.54 16.88 -1.89
CA ALA A 312 19.10 16.85 -0.54
C ALA A 312 20.09 18.03 -0.33
N GLU A 313 20.97 18.29 -1.31
CA GLU A 313 21.85 19.46 -1.34
C GLU A 313 21.09 20.78 -1.18
N SER A 314 20.01 20.98 -1.95
CA SER A 314 19.22 22.22 -1.87
C SER A 314 18.61 22.42 -0.49
N ILE A 315 18.08 21.35 0.11
CA ILE A 315 17.50 21.40 1.46
C ILE A 315 18.60 21.73 2.49
N ALA A 316 19.76 21.08 2.40
CA ALA A 316 20.90 21.30 3.28
C ALA A 316 21.38 22.76 3.25
N GLN A 317 21.47 23.36 2.07
CA GLN A 317 21.80 24.78 1.90
C GLN A 317 20.75 25.71 2.50
N ILE A 318 19.46 25.40 2.36
CA ILE A 318 18.37 26.24 2.89
C ILE A 318 18.36 26.24 4.42
N ILE A 319 18.62 25.10 5.05
CA ILE A 319 18.55 24.94 6.50
C ILE A 319 19.90 25.12 7.21
N ASP A 320 20.97 25.37 6.46
CA ASP A 320 22.36 25.48 6.94
C ASP A 320 22.80 24.23 7.74
N GLU A 321 22.60 23.05 7.15
CA GLU A 321 22.98 21.76 7.73
C GLU A 321 23.84 20.92 6.77
N ASP A 322 24.42 19.85 7.30
CA ASP A 322 25.17 18.87 6.52
C ASP A 322 24.26 18.02 5.61
N GLU A 323 24.64 17.89 4.34
CA GLU A 323 23.85 17.16 3.34
C GLU A 323 23.61 15.70 3.73
N TYR A 324 24.59 15.03 4.33
CA TYR A 324 24.46 13.63 4.73
C TYR A 324 23.46 13.45 5.88
N GLU A 325 23.35 14.42 6.79
CA GLU A 325 22.30 14.40 7.81
C GLU A 325 20.91 14.64 7.22
N VAL A 326 20.79 15.47 6.18
CA VAL A 326 19.54 15.65 5.42
C VAL A 326 19.16 14.38 4.67
N GLU A 327 20.10 13.74 3.97
CA GLU A 327 19.88 12.49 3.25
C GLU A 327 19.34 11.41 4.19
N LYS A 328 19.95 11.23 5.37
CA LYS A 328 19.44 10.26 6.37
C LYS A 328 17.98 10.51 6.74
N VAL A 329 17.59 11.78 6.92
CA VAL A 329 16.19 12.13 7.23
C VAL A 329 15.29 11.76 6.06
N LEU A 330 15.65 12.14 4.83
CA LEU A 330 14.88 11.84 3.62
C LEU A 330 14.74 10.33 3.39
N GLU A 331 15.83 9.58 3.57
CA GLU A 331 15.86 8.12 3.47
C GLU A 331 14.89 7.44 4.46
N ASN A 332 14.82 7.96 5.69
CA ASN A 332 13.92 7.43 6.71
C ASN A 332 12.46 7.79 6.43
N TRP A 333 12.21 8.80 5.60
CA TRP A 333 10.87 9.26 5.23
C TRP A 333 10.46 8.87 3.81
N LEU A 334 11.25 8.06 3.10
CA LEU A 334 10.96 7.67 1.71
C LEU A 334 9.54 7.17 1.49
N GLU A 335 8.97 6.48 2.47
CA GLU A 335 7.59 5.99 2.37
C GLU A 335 6.53 7.11 2.31
N PHE A 336 6.87 8.35 2.66
CA PHE A 336 6.02 9.54 2.63
C PHE A 336 6.48 10.57 1.58
N LEU A 337 7.51 10.25 0.81
CA LEU A 337 8.06 11.14 -0.21
C LEU A 337 7.78 10.57 -1.60
N HIS A 338 7.67 11.47 -2.57
CA HIS A 338 7.74 11.14 -3.98
C HIS A 338 9.11 11.59 -4.49
N GLN A 339 9.74 10.74 -5.31
CA GLN A 339 11.07 10.98 -5.85
C GLN A 339 10.97 11.30 -7.34
N GLN A 340 11.69 12.33 -7.78
CA GLN A 340 11.83 12.68 -9.18
C GLN A 340 13.30 12.73 -9.54
N ILE A 341 13.73 11.94 -10.52
CA ILE A 341 15.09 12.03 -11.05
C ILE A 341 15.10 13.10 -12.15
N ARG A 342 15.87 14.17 -11.97
CA ARG A 342 16.09 15.21 -12.98
C ARG A 342 17.58 15.52 -13.07
N ALA A 343 18.14 15.46 -14.27
CA ALA A 343 19.55 15.77 -14.52
C ALA A 343 20.53 15.06 -13.56
N GLU A 344 20.30 13.76 -13.32
CA GLU A 344 21.08 12.91 -12.38
C GLU A 344 20.91 13.23 -10.88
N GLU A 345 20.11 14.23 -10.53
CA GLU A 345 19.74 14.53 -9.14
C GLU A 345 18.39 13.91 -8.76
N THR A 346 18.30 13.45 -7.51
CA THR A 346 17.03 13.01 -6.93
C THR A 346 16.39 14.17 -6.19
N LEU A 347 15.18 14.54 -6.62
CA LEU A 347 14.38 15.58 -6.00
C LEU A 347 13.23 14.98 -5.19
N TYR A 348 12.92 15.59 -4.06
CA TYR A 348 11.98 15.10 -3.06
C TYR A 348 10.85 16.10 -2.84
N ASN A 349 9.63 15.58 -2.74
CA ASN A 349 8.46 16.27 -2.20
C ASN A 349 7.60 15.27 -1.42
N PHE A 350 6.64 15.76 -0.63
CA PHE A 350 5.67 14.85 -0.03
C PHE A 350 4.82 14.17 -1.09
N TYR A 351 4.38 12.94 -0.80
CA TYR A 351 3.63 12.10 -1.73
C TYR A 351 2.30 12.71 -2.23
N HIS A 352 1.80 13.77 -1.58
CA HIS A 352 0.57 14.45 -1.98
C HIS A 352 0.54 15.90 -1.47
N THR A 353 0.17 16.87 -2.32
CA THR A 353 0.13 18.30 -1.96
C THR A 353 -0.83 18.59 -0.80
N SER A 354 -1.97 17.88 -0.71
CA SER A 354 -2.89 18.07 0.42
C SER A 354 -2.29 17.60 1.76
N PHE A 355 -1.39 16.62 1.75
CA PHE A 355 -0.69 16.18 2.96
C PHE A 355 0.35 17.23 3.38
N GLN A 356 1.13 17.73 2.42
CA GLN A 356 2.07 18.83 2.64
C GLN A 356 1.38 20.07 3.24
N LYS A 357 0.26 20.51 2.65
CA LYS A 357 -0.51 21.68 3.14
C LYS A 357 -1.08 21.46 4.54
N TRP A 358 -1.48 20.23 4.86
CA TRP A 358 -1.97 19.89 6.19
C TRP A 358 -0.83 19.94 7.22
N LEU A 359 0.33 19.35 6.91
CA LEU A 359 1.53 19.43 7.74
C LEU A 359 1.93 20.88 8.03
N ALA A 360 1.92 21.75 7.01
CA ALA A 360 2.28 23.18 7.14
C ALA A 360 1.40 23.98 8.12
N ARG A 361 0.22 23.44 8.52
CA ARG A 361 -0.71 24.08 9.45
C ARG A 361 -0.63 23.55 10.87
N LEU A 362 0.09 22.45 11.09
CA LEU A 362 0.30 21.92 12.43
C LEU A 362 1.04 22.99 13.22
N LYS A 363 0.48 23.37 14.38
CA LYS A 363 1.05 24.41 15.24
C LYS A 363 2.27 23.95 16.02
N ASP A 364 2.65 22.69 15.86
CA ASP A 364 3.55 21.95 16.74
C ASP A 364 4.98 21.84 16.21
N PHE A 365 5.30 22.53 15.10
CA PHE A 365 6.69 22.72 14.68
C PHE A 365 7.03 24.11 14.17
#